data_AF-A0A383BYD3-F1
#
_entry.id   AF-A0A383BYD3-F1
#
_cell.length_a   1.000
_cell.length_b   1.000
_cell.length_c   1.000
_cell.angle_alpha   90.00
_cell.angle_beta   90.00
_cell.angle_gamma   90.00
#
_symmetry.space_group_name_H-M   'P 1'
#
loop_
_entity.id
_entity.type
_entity.pdbx_description
1 polymer ?
#
loop_
_entity_poly.entity_id
_entity_poly.type
_entity_poly.pdbx_seq_one_letter_code
_entity_poly.pdbx_strand_id
1 'polypeptide(L)'
;VNDPAEAQRLSVVKRLVDYSDESPRILVTSMQAVLTPLADPRQIEESTRQLTLGGKVNPQELAEWLSARGWQQVDTLESPGSFARRGGIIDLFATDWERPVRLELNDDEIDSLRTFDTVSQRSVQTLTSIDLTALQRLNKNNRRSWLTDIVPPSTWWSLVEPQELVDEGNRLATILPTELALQSEELFTRVYRFPSVILSAIAPTSLEATAHLAVESVERFTGQLDRVCHELDTVGKDQEVWIA
;
A
#
# COMPACT_ATOMS: atom_id res chain seq x y z
N VAL A 1 -11.50 2.74 -10.61
CA VAL A 1 -10.93 1.39 -10.44
C VAL A 1 -11.72 0.73 -9.34
N ASN A 2 -12.40 -0.40 -9.59
CA ASN A 2 -13.27 -1.04 -8.59
C ASN A 2 -12.64 -2.32 -8.01
N ASP A 3 -11.33 -2.53 -8.20
CA ASP A 3 -10.62 -3.66 -7.61
C ASP A 3 -10.09 -3.25 -6.22
N PRO A 4 -10.59 -3.87 -5.13
CA PRO A 4 -10.11 -3.60 -3.77
C PRO A 4 -8.60 -3.82 -3.61
N ALA A 5 -8.00 -4.76 -4.35
CA ALA A 5 -6.57 -5.03 -4.29
C ALA A 5 -5.75 -3.88 -4.90
N GLU A 6 -6.19 -3.30 -6.03
CA GLU A 6 -5.52 -2.14 -6.64
C GLU A 6 -5.62 -0.91 -5.73
N ALA A 7 -6.78 -0.70 -5.10
CA ALA A 7 -6.99 0.35 -4.10
C ALA A 7 -6.02 0.23 -2.91
N GLN A 8 -5.92 -0.97 -2.32
CA GLN A 8 -5.00 -1.23 -1.20
C GLN A 8 -3.54 -1.02 -1.62
N ARG A 9 -3.15 -1.49 -2.81
CA ARG A 9 -1.80 -1.28 -3.35
C ARG A 9 -1.48 0.21 -3.52
N LEU A 10 -2.40 1.00 -4.06
CA LEU A 10 -2.23 2.46 -4.19
C LEU A 10 -2.05 3.13 -2.82
N SER A 11 -2.89 2.78 -1.84
CA SER A 11 -2.77 3.27 -0.46
C SER A 11 -1.42 2.93 0.18
N VAL A 12 -0.89 1.72 -0.05
CA VAL A 12 0.46 1.34 0.40
C VAL A 12 1.54 2.20 -0.26
N VAL A 13 1.47 2.42 -1.57
CA VAL A 13 2.48 3.23 -2.29
C VAL A 13 2.50 4.66 -1.74
N LYS A 14 1.34 5.31 -1.59
CA LYS A 14 1.27 6.68 -1.04
C LYS A 14 1.95 6.77 0.32
N ARG A 15 1.60 5.86 1.24
CA ARG A 15 2.20 5.80 2.58
C ARG A 15 3.70 5.50 2.58
N LEU A 16 4.21 4.75 1.60
CA LEU A 16 5.65 4.49 1.47
C LEU A 16 6.42 5.70 0.93
N VAL A 17 5.80 6.51 0.07
CA VAL A 17 6.45 7.67 -0.58
C VAL A 17 6.51 8.89 0.35
N ASP A 18 5.49 9.10 1.17
CA ASP A 18 5.41 10.27 2.06
C ASP A 18 6.38 10.19 3.25
N TYR A 19 6.97 9.01 3.52
CA TYR A 19 7.92 8.75 4.62
C TYR A 19 7.52 9.37 5.97
N SER A 20 6.23 9.28 6.30
CA SER A 20 5.66 9.82 7.54
C SER A 20 5.67 8.78 8.66
N ASP A 21 5.22 9.17 9.86
CA ASP A 21 4.97 8.22 10.95
C ASP A 21 3.87 7.20 10.61
N GLU A 22 3.04 7.49 9.59
CA GLU A 22 2.02 6.57 9.08
C GLU A 22 2.58 5.56 8.06
N SER A 23 3.84 5.71 7.64
CA SER A 23 4.50 4.74 6.77
C SER A 23 4.58 3.38 7.46
N PRO A 24 4.15 2.29 6.80
CA PRO A 24 4.16 0.97 7.41
C PRO A 24 5.59 0.57 7.78
N ARG A 25 5.79 0.22 9.06
CA ARG A 25 7.09 -0.24 9.57
C ARG A 25 7.39 -1.69 9.15
N ILE A 26 6.34 -2.48 8.97
CA ILE A 26 6.41 -3.87 8.49
C ILE A 26 5.43 -4.00 7.33
N LEU A 27 5.91 -4.53 6.21
CA LEU A 27 5.09 -4.85 5.06
C LEU A 27 5.18 -6.35 4.77
N VAL A 28 4.05 -7.03 4.86
CA VAL A 28 3.92 -8.43 4.46
C VAL A 28 3.40 -8.46 3.03
N THR A 29 4.06 -9.22 2.16
CA THR A 29 3.71 -9.31 0.74
C THR A 29 3.85 -10.75 0.24
N SER A 30 3.31 -11.02 -0.94
CA SER A 30 3.43 -12.31 -1.62
C SER A 30 4.30 -12.18 -2.87
N MET A 31 4.77 -13.32 -3.38
CA MET A 31 5.48 -13.37 -4.67
C MET A 31 4.66 -12.74 -5.79
N GLN A 32 3.35 -13.02 -5.87
CA GLN A 32 2.49 -12.41 -6.87
C GLN A 32 2.45 -10.89 -6.74
N ALA A 33 2.32 -10.37 -5.52
CA ALA A 33 2.19 -8.94 -5.29
C ALA A 33 3.48 -8.17 -5.63
N VAL A 34 4.65 -8.73 -5.31
CA VAL A 34 5.96 -8.10 -5.55
C VAL A 34 6.41 -8.19 -7.01
N LEU A 35 6.02 -9.25 -7.74
CA LEU A 35 6.29 -9.37 -9.18
C LEU A 35 5.38 -8.46 -10.03
N THR A 36 4.19 -8.14 -9.51
CA THR A 36 3.23 -7.27 -10.18
C THR A 36 3.63 -5.79 -9.99
N PRO A 37 3.64 -4.97 -11.05
CA PRO A 37 4.01 -3.57 -10.96
C PRO A 37 3.01 -2.75 -10.14
N LEU A 38 3.49 -1.67 -9.56
CA LEU A 38 2.74 -0.67 -8.82
C LEU A 38 2.63 0.61 -9.66
N ALA A 39 1.67 1.47 -9.28
CA ALA A 39 1.61 2.81 -9.84
C ALA A 39 2.89 3.58 -9.46
N ASP A 40 3.51 4.21 -10.46
CA ASP A 40 4.75 4.96 -10.25
C ASP A 40 4.48 6.18 -9.34
N PRO A 41 5.30 6.41 -8.30
CA PRO A 41 5.13 7.55 -7.39
C PRO A 41 4.97 8.91 -8.07
N ARG A 42 5.69 9.14 -9.19
CA ARG A 42 5.62 10.40 -9.93
C ARG A 42 4.28 10.54 -10.65
N GLN A 43 3.73 9.44 -11.15
CA GLN A 43 2.39 9.45 -11.75
C GLN A 43 1.30 9.66 -10.71
N ILE A 44 1.48 9.13 -9.50
CA ILE A 44 0.60 9.38 -8.35
C ILE A 44 0.62 10.86 -8.04
N GLU A 45 1.80 11.46 -7.88
CA GLU A 45 1.98 12.89 -7.61
C GLU A 45 1.33 13.77 -8.69
N GLU A 46 1.63 13.52 -9.98
CA GLU A 46 1.03 14.21 -11.13
C GLU A 46 -0.51 14.07 -11.19
N SER A 47 -1.06 13.01 -10.59
CA SER A 47 -2.49 12.71 -10.56
C SER A 47 -3.16 13.04 -9.22
N THR A 48 -2.45 13.72 -8.32
CA THR A 48 -2.96 14.07 -6.99
C THR A 48 -3.17 15.57 -6.86
N ARG A 49 -4.32 15.95 -6.29
CA ARG A 49 -4.60 17.32 -5.86
C ARG A 49 -4.71 17.34 -4.35
N GLN A 50 -3.87 18.15 -3.71
CA GLN A 50 -4.01 18.44 -2.29
C GLN A 50 -5.09 19.50 -2.11
N LEU A 51 -6.08 19.23 -1.28
CA LEU A 51 -7.15 20.17 -0.90
C LEU A 51 -7.07 20.39 0.60
N THR A 52 -6.92 21.64 1.01
CA THR A 52 -6.68 22.03 2.41
C THR A 52 -7.74 23.00 2.88
N LEU A 53 -8.13 22.92 4.15
CA LEU A 53 -9.04 23.87 4.79
C LEU A 53 -8.56 25.32 4.59
N GLY A 54 -9.46 26.22 4.19
CA GLY A 54 -9.16 27.60 3.81
C GLY A 54 -8.49 27.76 2.44
N GLY A 55 -8.21 26.66 1.73
CA GLY A 55 -7.70 26.69 0.35
C GLY A 55 -8.80 27.08 -0.64
N LYS A 56 -8.42 27.38 -1.89
CA LYS A 56 -9.36 27.69 -2.98
C LYS A 56 -9.50 26.53 -3.95
N VAL A 57 -10.72 26.23 -4.38
CA VAL A 57 -11.02 25.24 -5.42
C VAL A 57 -12.25 25.64 -6.23
N ASN A 58 -12.12 25.68 -7.55
CA ASN A 58 -13.25 25.88 -8.45
C ASN A 58 -14.04 24.56 -8.61
N PRO A 59 -15.33 24.50 -8.19
CA PRO A 59 -16.14 23.29 -8.27
C PRO A 59 -16.28 22.71 -9.69
N GLN A 60 -16.32 23.59 -10.69
CA GLN A 60 -16.52 23.21 -12.09
C GLN A 60 -15.23 22.60 -12.64
N GLU A 61 -14.09 23.25 -12.41
CA GLU A 61 -12.79 22.74 -12.84
C GLU A 61 -12.43 21.41 -12.16
N LEU A 62 -12.78 21.25 -10.87
CA LEU A 62 -12.57 19.98 -10.17
C LEU A 62 -13.42 18.86 -10.78
N ALA A 63 -14.71 19.12 -11.05
CA ALA A 63 -15.61 18.14 -11.65
C ALA A 63 -15.14 17.73 -13.07
N GLU A 64 -14.70 18.69 -13.88
CA GLU A 64 -14.13 18.43 -15.20
C GLU A 64 -12.84 17.61 -15.12
N TRP A 65 -11.95 17.96 -14.18
CA TRP A 65 -10.70 17.24 -13.95
C TRP A 65 -10.92 15.78 -13.53
N LEU A 66 -11.90 15.53 -12.66
CA LEU A 66 -12.32 14.19 -12.22
C LEU A 66 -12.95 13.40 -13.37
N SER A 67 -13.89 14.00 -14.10
CA SER A 67 -14.58 13.37 -15.23
C SER A 67 -13.60 12.98 -16.34
N ALA A 68 -12.63 13.85 -16.65
CA ALA A 68 -11.55 13.56 -17.61
C ALA A 68 -10.63 12.40 -17.17
N ARG A 69 -10.67 12.01 -15.90
CA ARG A 69 -9.92 10.88 -15.32
C ARG A 69 -10.79 9.65 -15.07
N GLY A 70 -12.02 9.65 -15.57
CA GLY A 70 -12.93 8.51 -15.51
C GLY A 70 -13.64 8.34 -14.17
N TRP A 71 -13.65 9.39 -13.33
CA TRP A 71 -14.55 9.41 -12.17
C TRP A 71 -15.99 9.58 -12.62
N GLN A 72 -16.90 8.95 -11.88
CA GLN A 72 -18.33 9.00 -12.20
C GLN A 72 -19.03 10.07 -11.38
N GLN A 73 -19.66 11.03 -12.07
CA GLN A 73 -20.58 11.94 -11.41
C GLN A 73 -21.89 11.20 -11.10
N VAL A 74 -22.30 11.20 -9.84
CA VAL A 74 -23.49 10.51 -9.35
C VAL A 74 -24.35 11.44 -8.50
N ASP A 75 -25.64 11.11 -8.39
CA ASP A 75 -26.55 11.86 -7.53
C ASP A 75 -26.30 11.54 -6.05
N THR A 76 -26.04 10.26 -5.73
CA THR A 76 -25.75 9.78 -4.38
C THR A 76 -24.46 8.97 -4.39
N LEU A 77 -23.56 9.30 -3.47
CA LEU A 77 -22.24 8.70 -3.37
C LEU A 77 -22.29 7.35 -2.64
N GLU A 78 -22.01 6.27 -3.35
CA GLU A 78 -22.08 4.91 -2.80
C GLU A 78 -20.78 4.12 -2.94
N SER A 79 -19.98 4.40 -3.97
CA SER A 79 -18.81 3.59 -4.33
C SER A 79 -17.57 4.44 -4.64
N PRO A 80 -16.35 3.88 -4.44
CA PRO A 80 -15.13 4.58 -4.79
C PRO A 80 -15.00 4.87 -6.29
N GLY A 81 -14.27 5.94 -6.64
CA GLY A 81 -14.14 6.45 -8.01
C GLY A 81 -15.34 7.28 -8.47
N SER A 82 -16.18 7.75 -7.55
CA SER A 82 -17.34 8.58 -7.85
C SER A 82 -17.29 9.90 -7.08
N PHE A 83 -18.06 10.87 -7.57
CA PHE A 83 -18.27 12.15 -6.90
C PHE A 83 -19.70 12.64 -7.10
N ALA A 84 -20.21 13.40 -6.13
CA ALA A 84 -21.50 14.09 -6.24
C ALA A 84 -21.31 15.58 -6.02
N ARG A 85 -22.07 16.42 -6.74
CA ARG A 85 -22.02 17.88 -6.58
C ARG A 85 -23.41 18.44 -6.35
N ARG A 86 -23.58 19.22 -5.28
CA ARG A 86 -24.85 19.83 -4.88
C ARG A 86 -24.58 21.27 -4.39
N GLY A 87 -24.68 22.24 -5.30
CA GLY A 87 -24.33 23.64 -4.99
C GLY A 87 -22.87 23.75 -4.54
N GLY A 88 -22.64 24.31 -3.35
CA GLY A 88 -21.32 24.43 -2.71
C GLY A 88 -20.81 23.15 -2.03
N ILE A 89 -21.53 22.03 -2.12
CA ILE A 89 -21.11 20.75 -1.53
C ILE A 89 -20.59 19.82 -2.64
N ILE A 90 -19.42 19.23 -2.41
CA ILE A 90 -18.84 18.21 -3.27
C ILE A 90 -18.51 16.99 -2.40
N ASP A 91 -19.14 15.87 -2.68
CA ASP A 91 -18.82 14.60 -2.04
C ASP A 91 -17.87 13.81 -2.96
N LEU A 92 -16.78 13.29 -2.39
CA LEU A 92 -15.70 12.62 -3.11
C LEU A 92 -15.45 11.25 -2.49
N PHE A 93 -15.35 10.19 -3.29
CA PHE A 93 -14.88 8.89 -2.81
C PHE A 93 -13.68 8.41 -3.63
N ALA A 94 -12.46 8.66 -3.15
CA ALA A 94 -11.27 8.12 -3.81
C ALA A 94 -11.13 6.61 -3.57
N THR A 95 -10.47 5.93 -4.49
CA THR A 95 -10.32 4.46 -4.45
C THR A 95 -9.46 3.99 -3.28
N ASP A 96 -8.49 4.79 -2.86
CA ASP A 96 -7.56 4.51 -1.78
C ASP A 96 -8.03 5.01 -0.40
N TRP A 97 -9.26 5.54 -0.32
CA TRP A 97 -9.84 6.01 0.95
C TRP A 97 -10.75 4.96 1.58
N GLU A 98 -10.73 4.86 2.90
CA GLU A 98 -11.67 4.01 3.65
C GLU A 98 -13.08 4.61 3.68
N ARG A 99 -13.17 5.93 3.75
CA ARG A 99 -14.44 6.68 3.82
C ARG A 99 -14.46 7.83 2.82
N PRO A 100 -15.62 8.17 2.26
CA PRO A 100 -15.74 9.35 1.42
C PRO A 100 -15.53 10.63 2.23
N VAL A 101 -15.19 11.69 1.53
CA VAL A 101 -14.99 13.04 2.08
C VAL A 101 -16.02 13.97 1.47
N ARG A 102 -16.71 14.71 2.35
CA ARG A 102 -17.52 15.86 1.99
C ARG A 102 -16.67 17.12 2.09
N LEU A 103 -16.64 17.85 0.99
CA LEU A 103 -16.06 19.17 0.84
C LEU A 103 -17.20 20.19 0.79
N GLU A 104 -17.20 21.14 1.72
CA GLU A 104 -18.14 22.26 1.76
C GLU A 104 -17.41 23.54 1.38
N LEU A 105 -17.99 24.30 0.45
CA LEU A 105 -17.41 25.50 -0.12
C LEU A 105 -18.24 26.73 0.23
N ASN A 106 -17.55 27.81 0.57
CA ASN A 106 -18.08 29.16 0.59
C ASN A 106 -17.49 29.91 -0.61
N ASP A 107 -18.31 30.13 -1.64
CA ASP A 107 -17.86 30.53 -2.98
C ASP A 107 -16.81 29.57 -3.56
N ASP A 108 -15.53 29.99 -3.59
CA ASP A 108 -14.40 29.19 -4.06
C ASP A 108 -13.49 28.71 -2.91
N GLU A 109 -13.81 29.03 -1.65
CA GLU A 109 -13.00 28.69 -0.48
C GLU A 109 -13.50 27.42 0.22
N ILE A 110 -12.56 26.57 0.64
CA ILE A 110 -12.81 25.35 1.39
C ILE A 110 -13.14 25.70 2.85
N ASP A 111 -14.43 25.68 3.18
CA ASP A 111 -14.93 25.98 4.53
C ASP A 111 -14.86 24.75 5.44
N SER A 112 -15.02 23.54 4.89
CA SER A 112 -15.00 22.31 5.68
C SER A 112 -14.66 21.06 4.86
N LEU A 113 -13.86 20.17 5.47
CA LEU A 113 -13.53 18.84 4.97
C LEU A 113 -13.90 17.80 6.04
N ARG A 114 -14.77 16.85 5.71
CA ARG A 114 -15.22 15.84 6.69
C ARG A 114 -15.40 14.48 6.05
N THR A 115 -14.97 13.42 6.73
CA THR A 115 -15.40 12.07 6.34
C THR A 115 -16.86 11.85 6.72
N PHE A 116 -17.57 11.01 5.99
CA PHE A 116 -18.93 10.62 6.32
C PHE A 116 -19.20 9.15 6.01
N ASP A 117 -20.26 8.62 6.60
CA ASP A 117 -20.73 7.26 6.36
C ASP A 117 -21.73 7.23 5.20
N THR A 118 -21.50 6.43 4.17
CA THR A 118 -22.33 6.40 2.95
C THR A 118 -23.78 5.97 3.20
N VAL A 119 -24.01 5.14 4.23
CA VAL A 119 -25.34 4.61 4.55
C VAL A 119 -26.17 5.62 5.34
N SER A 120 -25.61 6.14 6.42
CA SER A 120 -26.31 7.09 7.31
C SER A 120 -26.21 8.55 6.84
N GLN A 121 -25.30 8.85 5.92
CA GLN A 121 -24.94 10.19 5.45
C GLN A 121 -24.53 11.17 6.56
N ARG A 122 -24.05 10.64 7.69
CA ARG A 122 -23.59 11.43 8.83
C ARG A 122 -22.08 11.60 8.81
N SER A 123 -21.62 12.82 9.15
CA SER A 123 -20.21 13.11 9.32
C SER A 123 -19.61 12.28 10.46
N VAL A 124 -18.35 11.86 10.27
CA VAL A 124 -17.61 11.03 11.22
C VAL A 124 -16.43 11.81 11.80
N GLN A 125 -15.56 12.37 10.96
CA GLN A 125 -14.36 13.07 11.39
C GLN A 125 -14.12 14.33 10.56
N THR A 126 -13.60 15.40 11.18
CA THR A 126 -13.16 16.61 10.48
C THR A 126 -11.69 16.47 10.09
N LEU A 127 -11.34 16.95 8.89
CA LEU A 127 -10.00 16.90 8.32
C LEU A 127 -9.49 18.31 8.06
N THR A 128 -8.17 18.49 8.15
CA THR A 128 -7.51 19.76 7.77
C THR A 128 -7.05 19.78 6.32
N SER A 129 -6.79 18.61 5.75
CA SER A 129 -6.39 18.44 4.36
C SER A 129 -6.71 17.03 3.85
N ILE A 130 -6.76 16.88 2.54
CA ILE A 130 -6.89 15.60 1.83
C ILE A 130 -6.00 15.59 0.59
N ASP A 131 -5.51 14.40 0.24
CA ASP A 131 -4.81 14.16 -1.02
C ASP A 131 -5.72 13.35 -1.95
N LEU A 132 -6.36 14.06 -2.88
CA LEU A 132 -7.29 13.52 -3.86
C LEU A 132 -6.53 12.99 -5.08
N THR A 133 -6.31 11.68 -5.10
CA THR A 133 -5.62 10.99 -6.20
C THR A 133 -6.64 10.46 -7.21
N ALA A 134 -6.56 10.92 -8.46
CA ALA A 134 -7.39 10.45 -9.56
C ALA A 134 -6.55 9.79 -10.64
N LEU A 135 -5.99 8.62 -10.31
CA LEU A 135 -5.20 7.83 -11.26
C LEU A 135 -6.07 7.28 -12.38
N GLN A 136 -5.63 7.50 -13.61
CA GLN A 136 -6.12 6.73 -14.76
C GLN A 136 -5.55 5.31 -14.69
N ARG A 137 -6.28 4.33 -15.23
CA ARG A 137 -5.77 2.95 -15.31
C ARG A 137 -4.40 2.94 -15.98
N LEU A 138 -3.48 2.18 -15.40
CA LEU A 138 -2.18 1.92 -15.98
C LEU A 138 -2.38 1.32 -17.38
N ASN A 139 -1.87 2.02 -18.41
CA ASN A 139 -1.77 1.51 -19.76
C ASN A 139 -0.32 1.04 -20.03
N LYS A 140 -0.06 0.52 -21.24
CA LYS A 140 1.28 0.03 -21.61
C LYS A 140 2.37 1.11 -21.61
N ASN A 141 1.99 2.39 -21.73
CA ASN A 141 2.89 3.53 -21.80
C ASN A 141 3.11 4.20 -20.42
N ASN A 142 2.38 3.78 -19.39
CA ASN A 142 2.58 4.30 -18.04
C ASN A 142 3.94 3.86 -17.50
N ARG A 143 4.61 4.76 -16.76
CA ARG A 143 5.75 4.39 -15.93
C ARG A 143 5.29 3.36 -14.91
N ARG A 144 6.14 2.38 -14.64
CA ARG A 144 5.87 1.31 -13.67
C ARG A 144 7.03 1.27 -12.70
N SER A 145 6.67 1.06 -11.44
CA SER A 145 7.63 0.84 -10.38
C SER A 145 7.30 -0.48 -9.73
N TRP A 146 8.31 -1.18 -9.24
CA TRP A 146 8.15 -2.34 -8.38
C TRP A 146 8.35 -1.93 -6.93
N LEU A 147 7.95 -2.80 -6.00
CA LEU A 147 8.11 -2.52 -4.57
C LEU A 147 9.58 -2.19 -4.24
N THR A 148 10.52 -2.89 -4.87
CA THR A 148 11.98 -2.66 -4.76
C THR A 148 12.44 -1.29 -5.26
N ASP A 149 11.65 -0.59 -6.07
CA ASP A 149 11.95 0.77 -6.54
C ASP A 149 11.35 1.85 -5.62
N ILE A 150 10.41 1.47 -4.74
CA ILE A 150 9.60 2.40 -3.93
C ILE A 150 10.02 2.38 -2.46
N VAL A 151 10.34 1.21 -1.91
CA VAL A 151 10.71 1.09 -0.50
C VAL A 151 11.99 1.87 -0.17
N PRO A 152 12.14 2.40 1.06
CA PRO A 152 13.36 3.10 1.45
C PRO A 152 14.61 2.22 1.28
N PRO A 153 15.78 2.80 0.94
CA PRO A 153 17.03 2.05 0.81
C PRO A 153 17.46 1.29 2.08
N SER A 154 16.99 1.72 3.25
CA SER A 154 17.24 1.08 4.55
C SER A 154 16.27 -0.07 4.87
N THR A 155 15.34 -0.41 3.97
CA THR A 155 14.39 -1.51 4.18
C THR A 155 15.12 -2.84 4.23
N TRP A 156 14.83 -3.62 5.27
CA TRP A 156 15.28 -5.00 5.39
C TRP A 156 14.28 -5.95 4.72
N TRP A 157 14.77 -6.91 3.96
CA TRP A 157 13.95 -7.93 3.31
C TRP A 157 14.07 -9.27 4.05
N SER A 158 12.96 -9.78 4.57
CA SER A 158 12.89 -11.12 5.15
C SER A 158 12.38 -12.10 4.10
N LEU A 159 13.25 -13.02 3.65
CA LEU A 159 12.94 -14.04 2.66
C LEU A 159 12.65 -15.36 3.36
N VAL A 160 11.38 -15.76 3.38
CA VAL A 160 10.92 -17.02 3.95
C VAL A 160 10.97 -18.10 2.88
N GLU A 161 11.78 -19.13 3.09
CA GLU A 161 12.03 -20.24 2.17
C GLU A 161 12.33 -19.78 0.73
N PRO A 162 13.52 -19.18 0.48
CA PRO A 162 13.84 -18.57 -0.82
C PRO A 162 13.66 -19.51 -2.01
N GLN A 163 13.89 -20.81 -1.84
CA GLN A 163 13.68 -21.79 -2.92
C GLN A 163 12.20 -21.90 -3.29
N GLU A 164 11.30 -21.94 -2.30
CA GLU A 164 9.86 -21.96 -2.56
C GLU A 164 9.39 -20.65 -3.22
N LEU A 165 9.97 -19.51 -2.82
CA LEU A 165 9.69 -18.22 -3.45
C LEU A 165 10.11 -18.20 -4.93
N VAL A 166 11.29 -18.77 -5.26
CA VAL A 166 11.76 -18.91 -6.65
C VAL A 166 10.82 -19.79 -7.46
N ASP A 167 10.45 -20.96 -6.92
CA ASP A 167 9.57 -21.91 -7.59
C ASP A 167 8.18 -21.30 -7.83
N GLU A 168 7.63 -20.60 -6.84
CA GLU A 168 6.36 -19.88 -6.96
C GLU A 168 6.45 -18.74 -7.97
N GLY A 169 7.54 -17.98 -7.99
CA GLY A 169 7.75 -16.94 -9.00
C GLY A 169 7.79 -17.50 -10.42
N ASN A 170 8.47 -18.63 -10.62
CA ASN A 170 8.52 -19.34 -11.91
C ASN A 170 7.15 -19.86 -12.33
N ARG A 171 6.36 -20.38 -11.39
CA ARG A 171 4.97 -20.78 -11.63
C ARG A 171 4.13 -19.57 -12.05
N LEU A 172 4.23 -18.46 -11.32
CA LEU A 172 3.49 -17.23 -11.61
C LEU A 172 3.86 -16.61 -12.96
N ALA A 173 5.10 -16.76 -13.44
CA ALA A 173 5.52 -16.30 -14.76
C ALA A 173 4.75 -16.97 -15.91
N THR A 174 4.15 -18.15 -15.68
CA THR A 174 3.28 -18.83 -16.65
C THR A 174 1.84 -18.31 -16.68
N ILE A 175 1.43 -17.58 -15.65
CA ILE A 175 0.05 -17.11 -15.44
C ILE A 175 -0.04 -15.59 -15.64
N LEU A 176 0.94 -14.86 -15.12
CA LEU A 176 0.98 -13.41 -15.20
C LEU A 176 1.37 -12.96 -16.61
N PRO A 177 0.76 -11.89 -17.14
CA PRO A 177 1.16 -11.35 -18.43
C PRO A 177 2.65 -10.93 -18.41
N THR A 178 3.46 -11.55 -19.28
CA THR A 178 4.92 -11.36 -19.31
C THR A 178 5.32 -9.89 -19.53
N GLU A 179 4.52 -9.14 -20.28
CA GLU A 179 4.75 -7.70 -20.53
C GLU A 179 4.53 -6.81 -19.30
N LEU A 180 3.95 -7.36 -18.23
CA LEU A 180 3.58 -6.63 -17.03
C LEU A 180 4.42 -7.03 -15.81
N ALA A 181 4.79 -8.29 -15.67
CA ALA A 181 5.42 -8.82 -14.46
C ALA A 181 6.97 -8.80 -14.51
N LEU A 182 7.57 -8.56 -13.34
CA LEU A 182 9.00 -8.79 -13.13
C LEU A 182 9.29 -10.30 -13.21
N GLN A 183 10.47 -10.67 -13.70
CA GLN A 183 10.94 -12.06 -13.62
C GLN A 183 11.52 -12.32 -12.23
N SER A 184 11.39 -13.56 -11.74
CA SER A 184 11.87 -13.95 -10.40
C SER A 184 13.37 -13.65 -10.22
N GLU A 185 14.20 -14.01 -11.20
CA GLU A 185 15.65 -13.78 -11.15
C GLU A 185 16.01 -12.29 -11.01
N GLU A 186 15.32 -11.44 -11.77
CA GLU A 186 15.48 -9.98 -11.70
C GLU A 186 14.98 -9.44 -10.35
N LEU A 187 13.87 -9.96 -9.82
CA LEU A 187 13.38 -9.58 -8.49
C LEU A 187 14.44 -9.84 -7.43
N PHE A 188 14.98 -11.06 -7.34
CA PHE A 188 15.97 -11.41 -6.33
C PHE A 188 17.25 -10.59 -6.49
N THR A 189 17.69 -10.35 -7.73
CA THR A 189 18.83 -9.45 -8.03
C THR A 189 18.62 -8.04 -7.46
N ARG A 190 17.38 -7.53 -7.48
CA ARG A 190 17.05 -6.23 -6.86
C ARG A 190 16.96 -6.33 -5.34
N VAL A 191 16.33 -7.37 -4.82
CA VAL A 191 16.18 -7.59 -3.37
C VAL A 191 17.53 -7.71 -2.67
N TYR A 192 18.50 -8.43 -3.25
CA TYR A 192 19.84 -8.56 -2.68
C TYR A 192 20.68 -7.28 -2.71
N ARG A 193 20.16 -6.16 -3.23
CA ARG A 193 20.77 -4.83 -3.05
C ARG A 193 20.42 -4.20 -1.71
N PHE A 194 19.45 -4.77 -1.00
CA PHE A 194 19.03 -4.37 0.33
C PHE A 194 19.62 -5.31 1.39
N PRO A 195 19.70 -4.89 2.66
CA PRO A 195 19.89 -5.82 3.76
C PRO A 195 18.80 -6.90 3.73
N SER A 196 19.18 -8.16 3.82
CA SER A 196 18.24 -9.28 3.80
C SER A 196 18.50 -10.31 4.88
N VAL A 197 17.43 -10.88 5.42
CA VAL A 197 17.43 -12.03 6.32
C VAL A 197 16.77 -13.18 5.59
N ILE A 198 17.39 -14.37 5.65
CA ILE A 198 16.82 -15.59 5.09
C ILE A 198 16.31 -16.45 6.25
N LEU A 199 15.06 -16.88 6.15
CA LEU A 199 14.41 -17.79 7.09
C LEU A 199 14.13 -19.09 6.35
N SER A 200 14.80 -20.17 6.76
CA SER A 200 14.58 -21.50 6.21
C SER A 200 14.64 -22.56 7.30
N ALA A 201 13.80 -23.58 7.19
CA ALA A 201 13.79 -24.73 8.09
C ALA A 201 15.12 -25.51 8.06
N ILE A 202 15.79 -25.51 6.90
CA ILE A 202 17.12 -26.09 6.73
C ILE A 202 18.02 -25.01 6.13
N ALA A 203 19.07 -24.62 6.85
CA ALA A 203 19.99 -23.61 6.38
C ALA A 203 20.73 -24.09 5.12
N PRO A 204 20.67 -23.35 3.99
CA PRO A 204 21.54 -23.62 2.87
C PRO A 204 22.99 -23.34 3.27
N THR A 205 23.94 -24.05 2.66
CA THR A 205 25.36 -23.79 2.85
C THR A 205 25.67 -22.36 2.39
N SER A 206 26.01 -21.46 3.32
CA SER A 206 26.39 -20.06 3.03
C SER A 206 27.81 -19.76 3.50
N LEU A 207 28.50 -18.86 2.80
CA LEU A 207 29.82 -18.33 3.15
C LEU A 207 29.72 -16.99 3.91
N GLU A 208 28.51 -16.47 4.09
CA GLU A 208 28.24 -15.20 4.76
C GLU A 208 27.97 -15.37 6.26
N ALA A 209 27.90 -14.26 7.00
CA ALA A 209 27.49 -14.27 8.40
C ALA A 209 25.99 -14.64 8.50
N THR A 210 25.71 -15.94 8.61
CA THR A 210 24.36 -16.46 8.82
C THR A 210 24.00 -16.47 10.30
N ALA A 211 22.95 -15.72 10.67
CA ALA A 211 22.25 -15.92 11.92
C ALA A 211 21.23 -17.03 11.73
N HIS A 212 21.38 -18.12 12.49
CA HIS A 212 20.42 -19.22 12.48
C HIS A 212 19.33 -18.95 13.51
N LEU A 213 18.15 -18.59 13.05
CA LEU A 213 16.96 -18.51 13.89
C LEU A 213 16.21 -19.84 13.74
N ALA A 214 16.16 -20.64 14.80
CA ALA A 214 15.32 -21.82 14.83
C ALA A 214 13.85 -21.37 14.81
N VAL A 215 13.11 -21.79 13.78
CA VAL A 215 11.67 -21.51 13.67
C VAL A 215 10.92 -22.81 13.96
N GLU A 216 10.23 -22.86 15.10
CA GLU A 216 9.31 -23.94 15.44
C GLU A 216 7.86 -23.46 15.32
N SER A 217 7.02 -24.26 14.65
CA SER A 217 5.58 -24.00 14.59
C SER A 217 4.95 -24.35 15.93
N VAL A 218 4.40 -23.35 16.63
CA VAL A 218 3.67 -23.58 17.89
C VAL A 218 2.18 -23.72 17.57
N GLU A 219 1.58 -24.88 17.83
CA GLU A 219 0.14 -25.08 17.68
C GLU A 219 -0.63 -24.23 18.71
N ARG A 220 -1.26 -23.15 18.23
CA ARG A 220 -2.25 -22.29 18.91
C ARG A 220 -1.75 -21.55 20.17
N PHE A 221 -1.78 -20.22 20.09
CA PHE A 221 -1.54 -19.26 21.17
C PHE A 221 -2.66 -19.24 22.24
N THR A 222 -3.00 -20.38 22.83
CA THR A 222 -3.84 -20.42 24.04
C THR A 222 -3.01 -20.96 25.20
N GLY A 223 -2.39 -20.05 25.95
CA GLY A 223 -1.80 -20.34 27.27
C GLY A 223 -0.29 -20.65 27.33
N GLN A 224 0.45 -20.54 26.22
CA GLN A 224 1.88 -20.90 26.18
C GLN A 224 2.85 -19.72 25.98
N LEU A 225 2.41 -18.45 26.00
CA LEU A 225 3.31 -17.32 25.78
C LEU A 225 4.48 -17.32 26.78
N ASP A 226 4.20 -17.53 28.07
CA ASP A 226 5.24 -17.59 29.12
C ASP A 226 6.19 -18.78 28.94
N ARG A 227 5.68 -19.90 28.42
CA ARG A 227 6.50 -21.09 28.15
C ARG A 227 7.41 -20.87 26.94
N VAL A 228 6.89 -20.28 25.87
CA VAL A 228 7.65 -19.92 24.67
C VAL A 228 8.70 -18.87 25.03
N CYS A 229 8.37 -17.84 25.80
CA CYS A 229 9.35 -16.88 26.32
C CYS A 229 10.44 -17.56 27.14
N HIS A 230 10.10 -18.53 28.00
CA HIS A 230 11.09 -19.27 28.79
C HIS A 230 12.00 -20.18 27.95
N GLU A 231 11.44 -20.84 26.93
CA GLU A 231 12.20 -21.65 25.97
C GLU A 231 13.13 -20.75 25.12
N LEU A 232 12.64 -19.58 24.68
CA LEU A 232 13.41 -18.56 23.98
C LEU A 232 14.54 -17.97 24.85
N ASP A 233 14.29 -17.67 26.13
CA ASP A 233 15.31 -17.21 27.09
C ASP A 233 16.39 -18.28 27.34
N THR A 234 16.01 -19.56 27.26
CA THR A 234 16.94 -20.68 27.47
C THR A 234 17.85 -20.87 26.26
N VAL A 235 17.31 -20.72 25.04
CA VAL A 235 18.06 -20.86 23.77
C VAL A 235 18.85 -19.58 23.45
N GLY A 236 18.32 -18.41 23.79
CA GLY A 236 18.91 -17.09 23.56
C GLY A 236 19.81 -16.59 24.69
N LYS A 237 20.27 -17.46 25.59
CA LYS A 237 21.01 -17.07 26.81
C LYS A 237 22.25 -16.18 26.58
N ASP A 238 22.82 -16.25 25.38
CA ASP A 238 23.97 -15.46 24.93
C ASP A 238 23.65 -14.61 23.68
N GLN A 239 22.37 -14.41 23.36
CA GLN A 239 21.89 -13.68 22.18
C GLN A 239 20.84 -12.63 22.56
N GLU A 240 20.77 -11.55 21.79
CA GLU A 240 19.74 -10.52 21.96
C GLU A 240 18.47 -10.97 21.21
N VAL A 241 17.44 -11.37 21.96
CA VAL A 241 16.19 -11.91 21.41
C VAL A 241 15.17 -10.79 21.24
N TRP A 242 14.67 -10.61 20.02
CA TRP A 242 13.63 -9.63 19.69
C TRP A 242 12.33 -10.36 19.36
N ILE A 243 11.26 -10.05 20.10
CA ILE A 243 9.91 -10.60 19.90
C ILE A 243 9.05 -9.47 19.31
N ALA A 244 8.49 -9.68 18.12
CA ALA A 244 7.68 -8.71 17.38
C ALA A 244 6.26 -9.23 17.12
#